data_AF-A0A847DZ56-F1
#
_entry.id   AF-A0A847DZ56-F1
#
_cell.length_a   1.000
_cell.length_b   1.000
_cell.length_c   1.000
_cell.angle_alpha   90.00
_cell.angle_beta   90.00
_cell.angle_gamma   90.00
#
_symmetry.space_group_name_H-M   'P 1'
#
loop_
_entity.id
_entity.type
_entity.pdbx_description
1 polymer ?
#
loop_
_entity_poly.entity_id
_entity_poly.type
_entity_poly.pdbx_seq_one_letter_code
_entity_poly.pdbx_strand_id
1 'polypeptide(L)' 'MDFDPVLLPPRRDKYVAAGLWQDRTINDELDACVAEVPDKLALTAFQVETGDTRRFTYRELARMADRIA' A
#
# COMPACT_ATOMS: atom_id res chain seq x y z
N MET A 1 16.06 -13.76 21.93
CA MET A 1 16.06 -13.31 20.52
C MET A 1 17.29 -12.43 20.38
N ASP A 2 18.34 -12.91 19.71
CA ASP A 2 19.55 -12.09 19.46
C ASP A 2 19.27 -11.15 18.30
N PHE A 3 19.13 -9.88 18.60
CA PHE A 3 18.95 -8.81 17.63
C PHE A 3 20.19 -7.93 17.68
N ASP A 4 20.96 -7.92 16.59
CA ASP A 4 22.09 -7.02 16.41
C ASP A 4 21.74 -5.98 15.33
N PRO A 5 21.58 -4.69 15.70
CA PRO A 5 21.26 -3.64 14.75
C PRO A 5 22.36 -3.39 13.70
N VAL A 6 23.61 -3.81 13.94
CA VAL A 6 24.72 -3.73 12.97
C VAL A 6 24.45 -4.60 11.74
N LEU A 7 23.66 -5.66 11.88
CA LEU A 7 23.31 -6.55 10.78
C LEU A 7 22.21 -5.97 9.86
N LEU A 8 21.56 -4.86 10.22
CA LEU A 8 20.45 -4.30 9.44
C LEU A 8 20.89 -3.75 8.07
N PRO A 9 21.94 -2.90 7.95
CA PRO A 9 22.33 -2.36 6.64
C PRO A 9 22.78 -3.44 5.64
N PRO A 10 23.71 -4.36 5.98
CA PRO A 10 24.13 -5.43 5.04
C PRO A 10 22.97 -6.34 4.62
N ARG A 11 22.00 -6.56 5.52
CA ARG A 11 20.81 -7.36 5.23
C ARG A 11 19.88 -6.64 4.26
N ARG A 12 19.66 -5.32 4.44
CA ARG A 12 18.90 -4.51 3.48
C ARG A 12 19.52 -4.57 2.09
N ASP A 13 20.83 -4.31 1.99
CA ASP A 13 21.53 -4.29 0.70
C ASP A 13 21.42 -5.63 -0.04
N LYS A 14 21.52 -6.74 0.69
CA LYS A 14 21.30 -8.09 0.15
C LYS A 14 19.88 -8.25 -0.42
N TYR A 15 18.84 -7.80 0.29
CA TYR A 15 17.45 -7.95 -0.16
C TYR A 15 17.10 -7.02 -1.33
N VAL A 16 17.64 -5.81 -1.35
CA VAL A 16 17.51 -4.88 -2.48
C VAL A 16 18.23 -5.43 -3.72
N ALA A 17 19.47 -5.91 -3.59
CA ALA A 17 20.21 -6.51 -4.70
C ALA A 17 19.54 -7.78 -5.24
N ALA A 18 18.85 -8.54 -4.39
CA ALA A 18 18.06 -9.70 -4.78
C ALA A 18 16.69 -9.34 -5.40
N GLY A 19 16.32 -8.06 -5.48
CA GLY A 19 15.03 -7.59 -5.99
C GLY A 19 13.84 -7.92 -5.08
N LEU A 20 14.11 -8.38 -3.85
CA LEU A 20 13.07 -8.75 -2.89
C LEU A 20 12.47 -7.52 -2.21
N TRP A 21 13.26 -6.45 -2.05
CA TRP A 21 12.83 -5.16 -1.55
C TRP A 21 12.98 -4.12 -2.65
N GLN A 22 11.88 -3.47 -3.03
CA GLN A 22 11.83 -2.55 -4.17
C GLN A 22 12.18 -1.10 -3.82
N ASP A 23 12.48 -0.82 -2.55
CA ASP A 23 12.64 0.56 -2.03
C ASP A 23 11.43 1.45 -2.34
N ARG A 24 10.23 0.87 -2.30
CA ARG A 24 8.94 1.54 -2.46
C ARG A 24 8.10 1.38 -1.21
N THR A 25 7.35 2.42 -0.89
CA THR A 25 6.32 2.41 0.15
C THR A 25 5.01 1.84 -0.40
N ILE A 26 4.09 1.49 0.50
CA ILE A 26 2.74 1.08 0.12
C ILE A 26 1.99 2.23 -0.59
N ASN A 27 2.26 3.48 -0.19
CA ASN A 27 1.66 4.65 -0.84
C ASN A 27 2.19 4.83 -2.28
N ASP A 28 3.45 4.53 -2.54
CA ASP A 28 4.00 4.57 -3.91
C ASP A 28 3.30 3.56 -4.85
N GLU A 29 2.78 2.45 -4.34
CA GLU A 29 1.96 1.51 -5.13
C GLU A 29 0.53 2.03 -5.34
N LEU A 30 -0.04 2.69 -4.34
CA LEU A 30 -1.34 3.34 -4.47
C LEU A 30 -1.30 4.46 -5.51
N ASP A 31 -0.27 5.30 -5.48
CA ASP A 31 -0.06 6.39 -6.43
C ASP A 31 0.12 5.87 -7.86
N ALA A 32 0.88 4.78 -8.04
CA ALA A 32 1.01 4.11 -9.34
C ALA A 32 -0.35 3.64 -9.88
N CYS A 33 -1.19 3.03 -9.03
CA CYS A 33 -2.52 2.59 -9.44
C CYS A 33 -3.45 3.77 -9.79
N VAL A 34 -3.35 4.89 -9.05
CA VAL A 34 -4.10 6.12 -9.35
C VAL A 34 -3.66 6.72 -10.69
N ALA A 35 -2.37 6.67 -11.02
CA ALA A 35 -1.85 7.16 -12.28
C ALA A 35 -2.29 6.32 -13.49
N GLU A 36 -2.30 4.98 -13.36
CA GLU A 36 -2.60 4.07 -14.46
C GLU A 36 -4.11 3.82 -14.66
N VAL A 37 -4.84 3.59 -13.56
CA VAL A 37 -6.23 3.11 -13.59
C VAL A 37 -7.09 3.80 -12.52
N PRO A 38 -7.18 5.13 -12.51
CA PRO A 38 -7.78 5.90 -11.41
C PRO A 38 -9.22 5.53 -11.09
N ASP A 39 -10.00 5.21 -12.13
CA ASP A 39 -11.44 5.00 -12.03
C ASP A 39 -11.79 3.49 -11.93
N LYS A 40 -10.78 2.62 -11.84
CA LYS A 40 -10.98 1.18 -11.56
C LYS A 40 -11.38 1.00 -10.10
N LEU A 41 -12.35 0.11 -9.86
CA LEU A 41 -12.79 -0.27 -8.51
C LEU A 41 -11.62 -0.90 -7.73
N ALA A 42 -11.26 -0.29 -6.60
CA ALA A 42 -10.15 -0.71 -5.74
C ALA A 42 -10.62 -1.38 -4.45
N LEU A 43 -11.70 -0.88 -3.86
CA LEU A 43 -12.21 -1.34 -2.56
C LEU A 43 -13.74 -1.49 -2.59
N THR A 44 -14.25 -2.59 -2.05
CA THR A 44 -15.67 -2.77 -1.72
C THR A 44 -15.78 -2.96 -0.21
N ALA A 45 -16.43 -2.00 0.46
CA ALA A 45 -16.75 -2.07 1.87
C ALA A 45 -18.19 -2.56 2.05
N PHE A 46 -18.37 -3.62 2.82
CA PHE A 46 -19.68 -4.21 3.13
C PHE A 46 -19.94 -4.15 4.63
N GLN A 47 -21.13 -3.66 5.01
CA GLN A 47 -21.60 -3.61 6.39
C GLN A 47 -22.68 -4.67 6.59
N VAL A 48 -22.39 -5.67 7.43
CA VAL A 48 -23.27 -6.85 7.61
C VAL A 48 -24.61 -6.48 8.23
N GLU A 49 -24.61 -5.63 9.25
CA GLU A 49 -25.82 -5.31 10.03
C GLU A 49 -26.86 -4.52 9.23
N THR A 50 -26.42 -3.62 8.36
CA THR A 50 -27.31 -2.78 7.54
C THR A 50 -27.48 -3.32 6.12
N GLY A 51 -26.60 -4.21 5.67
CA GLY A 51 -26.52 -4.66 4.29
C GLY A 51 -25.89 -3.64 3.34
N ASP A 52 -25.39 -2.51 3.85
CA ASP A 52 -24.85 -1.44 3.01
C ASP A 52 -23.57 -1.89 2.29
N THR A 53 -23.48 -1.55 1.01
CA THR A 53 -22.28 -1.76 0.20
C THR A 53 -21.79 -0.44 -0.37
N ARG A 54 -20.56 -0.07 -0.05
CA ARG A 54 -19.87 1.08 -0.64
C ARG A 54 -18.68 0.61 -1.47
N ARG A 55 -18.46 1.31 -2.58
CA ARG A 55 -17.44 0.98 -3.57
C ARG A 55 -16.61 2.22 -3.83
N PHE A 56 -15.30 2.04 -3.89
CA PHE A 56 -14.35 3.13 -4.09
C PHE A 56 -13.40 2.78 -5.23
N THR A 57 -13.26 3.72 -6.15
CA THR A 57 -12.19 3.72 -7.15
C THR A 57 -10.84 3.98 -6.49
N TYR A 58 -9.73 3.70 -7.21
CA TYR A 58 -8.39 4.05 -6.72
C TYR A 58 -8.28 5.55 -6.37
N ARG A 59 -8.85 6.42 -7.21
CA ARG A 59 -8.87 7.87 -6.97
C ARG A 59 -9.60 8.26 -5.69
N GLU A 60 -10.75 7.64 -5.41
CA GLU A 60 -11.51 7.92 -4.19
C GLU A 60 -10.82 7.37 -2.95
N LEU A 61 -10.22 6.19 -3.06
CA LEU A 61 -9.44 5.59 -1.98
C LEU A 61 -8.23 6.46 -1.60
N ALA A 62 -7.46 6.93 -2.57
CA ALA A 62 -6.31 7.82 -2.33
C ALA A 62 -6.71 9.11 -1.62
N ARG A 63 -7.78 9.78 -2.08
CA ARG A 63 -8.31 10.99 -1.41
C ARG A 63 -8.73 10.75 0.04
N MET A 64 -9.22 9.55 0.37
CA MET A 64 -9.55 9.20 1.76
C MET A 64 -8.29 8.98 2.61
N ALA A 65 -7.28 8.32 2.06
CA ALA A 65 -6.00 8.10 2.72
C ALA A 65 -5.28 9.44 3.01
N ASP A 66 -5.21 10.32 2.01
CA ASP A 66 -4.59 11.65 2.13
C ASP A 66 -5.24 12.51 3.22
N ARG A 67 -6.55 12.32 3.45
CA ARG A 67 -7.29 13.09 4.45
C ARG A 67 -7.05 12.62 5.89
N ILE A 68 -6.52 11.41 6.07
CA ILE A 68 -6.30 10.81 7.40
C ILE A 68 -4.82 10.87 7.82
N ALA A 69 -3.90 10.95 6.85
CA ALA A 69 -2.45 11.07 7.07
C ALA A 69 -2.05 12.38 7.79
#